data_AF-A0A7M1WNY2-F1
#
_entry.id   AF-A0A7M1WNY2-F1
#
_cell.length_a   1.000
_cell.length_b   1.000
_cell.length_c   1.000
_cell.angle_alpha   90.00
_cell.angle_beta   90.00
_cell.angle_gamma   90.00
#
_symmetry.space_group_name_H-M   'P 1'
#
loop_
_entity.id
_entity.type
_entity.pdbx_description
1 polymer ?
#
loop_
_entity_poly.entity_id
_entity_poly.type
_entity_poly.pdbx_seq_one_letter_code
_entity_poly.pdbx_strand_id
1 'polypeptide(L)'
;MRTLHTHATQVLPSFDELVQMAESDPEGFEQFRHKMAKEMIESASETMQPRLWAQQSHIDRVIRNCKNPHHTNVVLMNELQKQVTKFREALQGKATSVKTDNVVAFNRNDFY
;
A
#
# COMPACT_ATOMS: atom_id res chain seq x y z
N MET A 1 -6.40 16.39 21.66
CA MET A 1 -7.13 17.18 20.66
C MET A 1 -7.31 16.32 19.41
N ARG A 2 -8.54 16.12 18.93
CA ARG A 2 -8.83 15.30 17.74
C ARG A 2 -8.85 16.24 16.54
N THR A 3 -7.75 16.31 15.78
CA THR A 3 -7.73 17.04 14.52
C THR A 3 -8.74 16.37 13.56
N LEU A 4 -9.73 17.13 13.09
CA LEU A 4 -10.61 16.70 12.00
C LEU A 4 -9.76 16.77 10.74
N HIS A 5 -9.39 15.62 10.20
CA HIS A 5 -8.60 15.57 8.97
C HIS A 5 -9.59 15.66 7.82
N THR A 6 -9.60 16.79 7.13
CA THR A 6 -10.31 16.92 5.86
C THR A 6 -9.55 16.08 4.86
N HIS A 7 -10.03 14.87 4.57
CA HIS A 7 -9.47 14.03 3.51
C HIS A 7 -9.53 14.82 2.20
N ALA A 8 -8.40 14.93 1.49
CA ALA A 8 -8.38 15.57 0.19
C ALA A 8 -9.40 14.86 -0.71
N THR A 9 -10.41 15.59 -1.17
CA THR A 9 -11.36 15.04 -2.15
C THR A 9 -10.62 14.92 -3.46
N GLN A 10 -10.09 13.73 -3.75
CA GLN A 10 -9.43 13.45 -5.01
C GLN A 10 -10.47 13.34 -6.11
N VAL A 11 -10.47 14.31 -7.01
CA VAL A 11 -11.24 14.24 -8.25
C VAL A 11 -10.37 13.51 -9.26
N LEU A 12 -10.74 12.27 -9.58
CA LEU A 12 -10.09 11.51 -10.63
C LEU A 12 -10.57 12.03 -12.00
N PRO A 13 -9.67 12.12 -13.00
CA PRO A 13 -10.06 12.26 -14.40
C PRO A 13 -11.02 11.13 -14.81
N SER A 14 -11.77 11.36 -15.88
CA SER A 14 -12.61 10.31 -16.46
C SER A 14 -11.76 9.12 -16.92
N PHE A 15 -12.41 7.95 -17.08
CA PHE A 15 -11.72 6.76 -17.56
C PHE A 15 -11.07 6.98 -18.93
N ASP A 16 -11.76 7.68 -19.84
CA ASP A 16 -11.26 7.97 -21.18
C ASP A 16 -9.99 8.86 -21.13
N GLU A 17 -9.96 9.86 -20.25
CA GLU A 17 -8.78 10.70 -20.03
C GLU A 17 -7.60 9.90 -19.44
N LEU A 18 -7.87 8.96 -18.53
CA LEU A 18 -6.84 8.09 -17.96
C LEU A 18 -6.27 7.12 -19.00
N VAL A 19 -7.12 6.56 -19.87
CA VAL A 19 -6.69 5.71 -20.99
C VAL A 19 -5.84 6.54 -21.96
N GLN A 20 -6.30 7.73 -22.34
CA GLN A 20 -5.56 8.62 -23.22
C GLN A 20 -4.18 8.94 -22.63
N MET A 21 -4.08 9.25 -21.34
CA MET A 21 -2.81 9.51 -20.67
C MET A 21 -1.90 8.27 -20.69
N ALA A 22 -2.43 7.09 -20.39
CA ALA A 22 -1.65 5.85 -20.39
C ALA A 22 -1.14 5.46 -21.80
N GLU A 23 -1.87 5.80 -22.86
CA GLU A 23 -1.48 5.50 -24.24
C GLU A 23 -0.50 6.54 -24.82
N SER A 24 -0.72 7.82 -24.53
CA SER A 24 0.05 8.93 -25.13
C SER A 24 1.29 9.31 -24.33
N ASP A 25 1.24 9.20 -23.00
CA ASP A 25 2.34 9.51 -22.09
C ASP A 25 2.32 8.58 -20.86
N PRO A 26 2.83 7.34 -20.99
CA PRO A 26 2.88 6.38 -19.89
C PRO A 26 3.66 6.90 -18.67
N GLU A 27 4.68 7.73 -18.88
CA GLU A 27 5.46 8.32 -17.79
C GLU A 27 4.62 9.38 -17.05
N GLY A 28 3.93 10.24 -17.79
CA GLY A 28 2.98 11.21 -17.23
C GLY A 28 1.86 10.54 -16.44
N PHE A 29 1.35 9.40 -16.92
CA PHE A 29 0.36 8.61 -16.18
C PHE A 29 0.90 8.11 -14.83
N GLU A 30 2.12 7.59 -14.80
CA GLU A 30 2.76 7.16 -13.55
C GLU A 30 3.04 8.35 -12.61
N GLN A 31 3.50 9.48 -13.14
CA GLN A 31 3.69 10.71 -12.35
C GLN A 31 2.37 11.19 -11.74
N PHE A 32 1.28 11.16 -12.52
CA PHE A 32 -0.07 11.48 -12.04
C PHE A 32 -0.49 10.56 -10.90
N ARG A 33 -0.32 9.25 -11.05
CA ARG A 33 -0.60 8.25 -9.99
C ARG A 33 0.19 8.54 -8.72
N HIS A 34 1.49 8.83 -8.85
CA HIS A 34 2.35 9.16 -7.71
C HIS A 34 1.92 10.45 -7.01
N LYS A 35 1.53 11.49 -7.76
CA LYS A 35 1.04 12.75 -7.22
C LYS A 35 -0.25 12.54 -6.40
N MET A 36 -1.20 11.77 -6.94
CA MET A 36 -2.42 11.42 -6.20
C MET A 36 -2.10 10.65 -4.91
N ALA A 37 -1.22 9.65 -4.96
CA ALA A 37 -0.82 8.95 -3.74
C ALA A 37 -0.19 9.90 -2.70
N LYS A 38 0.72 10.77 -3.14
CA LYS A 38 1.38 11.75 -2.29
C LYS A 38 0.38 12.68 -1.60
N GLU A 39 -0.55 13.27 -2.35
CA GLU A 39 -1.57 14.17 -1.80
C GLU A 39 -2.46 13.48 -0.76
N MET A 40 -2.84 12.22 -1.01
CA MET A 40 -3.60 11.42 -0.04
C MET A 40 -2.81 11.25 1.25
N ILE A 41 -1.53 10.87 1.15
CA ILE A 41 -0.66 10.61 2.30
C ILE A 41 -0.45 11.90 3.10
N GLU A 42 -0.14 13.00 2.44
CA GLU A 42 0.09 14.30 3.08
C GLU A 42 -1.16 14.84 3.78
N SER A 43 -2.37 14.48 3.30
CA SER A 43 -3.64 14.82 3.97
C SER A 43 -3.97 13.93 5.18
N ALA A 44 -3.26 12.81 5.37
CA ALA A 44 -3.47 11.90 6.50
C ALA A 44 -2.77 12.39 7.77
N SER A 45 -3.10 11.79 8.92
CA SER A 45 -2.48 12.14 10.19
C SER A 45 -0.97 11.93 10.16
N GLU A 46 -0.22 12.84 10.79
CA GLU A 46 1.26 12.75 10.88
C GLU A 46 1.72 11.39 11.42
N THR A 47 0.97 10.83 12.37
CA THR A 47 1.22 9.50 12.94
C THR A 47 1.06 8.35 11.94
N MET A 48 0.24 8.52 10.90
CA MET A 48 -0.05 7.52 9.88
C MET A 48 0.82 7.70 8.63
N GLN A 49 1.28 8.91 8.33
CA GLN A 49 2.09 9.22 7.15
C GLN A 49 3.28 8.28 6.94
N PRO A 50 4.13 7.95 7.95
CA PRO A 50 5.25 7.04 7.76
C PRO A 50 4.83 5.65 7.27
N ARG A 51 3.71 5.14 7.80
CA ARG A 51 3.18 3.83 7.40
C ARG A 51 2.65 3.86 5.97
N LEU A 52 1.95 4.93 5.60
CA LEU A 52 1.40 5.07 4.26
C LEU A 52 2.51 5.25 3.21
N TRP A 53 3.56 6.00 3.50
CA TRP A 53 4.74 6.10 2.63
C TRP A 53 5.45 4.75 2.43
N ALA A 54 5.55 3.95 3.49
CA ALA A 54 6.07 2.58 3.38
C ALA A 54 5.17 1.70 2.51
N GLN A 55 3.84 1.82 2.63
CA GLN A 55 2.91 1.10 1.75
C GLN A 55 3.01 1.55 0.29
N GLN A 56 3.12 2.86 0.04
CA GLN A 56 3.32 3.38 -1.31
C GLN A 56 4.61 2.85 -1.94
N SER A 57 5.71 2.84 -1.18
CA SER A 57 6.99 2.27 -1.63
C SER A 57 6.87 0.77 -1.95
N HIS A 58 6.07 0.04 -1.17
CA HIS A 58 5.78 -1.37 -1.44
C HIS A 58 4.98 -1.55 -2.74
N ILE A 59 3.94 -0.75 -2.94
CA ILE A 59 3.12 -0.72 -4.18
C ILE A 59 4.01 -0.44 -5.39
N ASP A 60 4.89 0.56 -5.31
CA ASP A 60 5.78 0.92 -6.41
C ASP A 60 6.76 -0.21 -6.75
N ARG A 61 7.28 -0.91 -5.72
CA ARG A 61 8.11 -2.11 -5.94
C ARG A 61 7.32 -3.24 -6.59
N VAL A 62 6.07 -3.45 -6.19
CA VAL A 62 5.17 -4.45 -6.76
C VAL A 62 4.92 -4.18 -8.24
N ILE A 63 4.60 -2.92 -8.59
CA ILE A 63 4.36 -2.48 -9.97
C ILE A 63 5.61 -2.73 -10.82
N ARG A 64 6.80 -2.34 -10.35
CA ARG A 64 8.07 -2.53 -11.08
C ARG A 64 8.39 -4.00 -11.39
N ASN A 65 7.90 -4.94 -10.59
CA ASN A 65 8.12 -6.38 -10.80
C ASN A 65 7.08 -7.00 -11.75
N CYS A 66 6.06 -6.26 -12.17
CA CYS A 66 5.04 -6.75 -13.08
C CYS A 66 5.52 -6.68 -14.54
N LYS A 67 5.03 -7.61 -15.37
CA LYS A 67 5.51 -7.81 -16.75
C LYS A 67 4.67 -7.04 -17.78
N ASN A 68 3.44 -6.70 -17.43
CA ASN A 68 2.49 -5.98 -18.26
C ASN A 68 1.39 -5.36 -17.38
N PRO A 69 0.61 -4.40 -17.90
CA PRO A 69 -0.44 -3.71 -17.15
C PRO A 69 -1.49 -4.64 -16.54
N HIS A 70 -1.85 -5.73 -17.22
CA HIS A 70 -2.82 -6.70 -16.69
C HIS A 70 -2.28 -7.43 -15.45
N HIS A 71 -1.01 -7.83 -15.47
CA HIS A 71 -0.34 -8.41 -14.31
C HIS A 71 -0.32 -7.43 -13.14
N THR A 72 -0.02 -6.15 -13.40
CA THR A 72 -0.08 -5.08 -12.39
C THR A 72 -1.46 -5.01 -11.74
N ASN A 73 -2.54 -4.96 -12.54
CA ASN A 73 -3.91 -4.88 -12.02
C ASN A 73 -4.26 -6.06 -11.11
N VAL A 74 -3.91 -7.28 -11.51
CA VAL A 74 -4.15 -8.49 -10.69
C VAL A 74 -3.39 -8.42 -9.37
N VAL A 75 -2.11 -8.05 -9.39
CA VAL A 75 -1.30 -8.02 -8.17
C VAL A 75 -1.74 -6.89 -7.23
N LEU A 76 -2.09 -5.72 -7.77
CA LEU A 76 -2.64 -4.62 -6.97
C LEU A 76 -3.98 -4.99 -6.32
N MET A 77 -4.88 -5.67 -7.05
CA MET A 77 -6.14 -6.14 -6.50
C MET A 77 -5.91 -7.16 -5.36
N ASN A 78 -4.97 -8.08 -5.54
CA ASN A 78 -4.60 -9.03 -4.48
C ASN A 78 -4.04 -8.31 -3.25
N GLU A 79 -3.23 -7.28 -3.42
CA GLU A 79 -2.70 -6.51 -2.29
C GLU A 79 -3.81 -5.75 -1.56
N LEU A 80 -4.74 -5.13 -2.30
CA LEU A 80 -5.91 -4.47 -1.73
C LEU A 80 -6.75 -5.45 -0.90
N GLN A 81 -7.03 -6.65 -1.43
CA GLN A 81 -7.79 -7.68 -0.71
C GLN A 81 -7.13 -8.09 0.63
N LYS A 82 -5.78 -8.18 0.67
CA LYS A 82 -5.06 -8.44 1.92
C LYS A 82 -5.27 -7.32 2.93
N GLN A 83 -5.21 -6.05 2.49
CA GLN A 83 -5.41 -4.91 3.39
C GLN A 83 -6.84 -4.84 3.91
N VAL A 84 -7.84 -5.10 3.06
CA VAL A 84 -9.25 -5.19 3.48
C VAL A 84 -9.48 -6.32 4.48
N THR A 85 -8.83 -7.46 4.28
CA THR A 85 -8.91 -8.59 5.23
C THR A 85 -8.32 -8.22 6.58
N LYS A 86 -7.10 -7.66 6.62
CA LYS A 86 -6.47 -7.18 7.87
C LYS A 86 -7.32 -6.14 8.59
N PHE A 87 -7.92 -5.23 7.82
CA PHE A 87 -8.84 -4.23 8.36
C PHE A 87 -10.07 -4.87 9.00
N ARG A 88 -10.70 -5.83 8.31
CA ARG A 88 -11.82 -6.59 8.85
C ARG A 88 -11.45 -7.34 10.13
N GLU A 89 -10.28 -7.97 10.17
CA GLU A 89 -9.78 -8.68 11.36
C GLU A 89 -9.56 -7.73 12.55
N ALA A 90 -8.98 -6.56 12.29
CA ALA A 90 -8.78 -5.53 13.32
C ALA A 90 -10.11 -5.02 13.89
N LEU A 91 -11.13 -4.83 13.04
CA LEU A 91 -12.48 -4.46 13.48
C LEU A 91 -13.19 -5.57 14.26
N GLN A 92 -12.95 -6.83 13.90
CA GLN A 92 -13.55 -8.00 14.54
C GLN A 92 -12.86 -8.38 15.86
N GLY A 93 -11.82 -7.65 16.29
CA GLY A 93 -11.19 -7.84 17.59
C GLY A 93 -10.39 -9.13 17.72
N LYS A 94 -10.02 -9.80 16.63
CA LYS A 94 -9.02 -10.87 16.70
C LYS A 94 -7.67 -10.24 17.02
N ALA A 95 -7.30 -10.28 18.30
CA ALA A 95 -5.94 -10.03 18.74
C ALA A 95 -5.02 -10.90 17.89
N THR A 96 -4.06 -10.27 17.21
CA THR A 96 -2.96 -10.97 16.54
C THR A 96 -2.40 -11.98 17.54
N SER A 97 -2.58 -13.28 17.28
CA SER A 97 -1.80 -14.26 18.01
C SER A 97 -0.35 -13.86 17.74
N VAL A 98 0.38 -13.53 18.81
CA VAL A 98 1.82 -13.30 18.74
C VAL A 98 2.38 -14.52 18.00
N LYS A 99 2.82 -14.33 16.76
CA LYS A 99 3.65 -15.32 16.11
C LYS A 99 4.90 -15.35 16.99
N THR A 100 5.06 -16.44 17.73
CA THR A 100 6.38 -16.81 18.22
C THR A 100 7.24 -16.95 16.98
N ASP A 101 7.99 -15.91 16.64
CA ASP A 101 9.12 -16.06 15.75
C ASP A 101 9.90 -17.27 16.25
N ASN A 102 10.24 -18.18 15.34
CA ASN A 102 11.00 -19.39 15.64
C ASN A 102 12.40 -18.99 16.15
N VAL A 103 12.48 -18.52 17.39
CA VAL A 103 13.73 -18.30 18.11
C VAL A 103 14.22 -19.69 18.49
N VAL A 104 15.06 -20.26 17.62
CA VAL A 104 15.89 -21.40 18.01
C VAL A 104 16.87 -20.86 19.04
N ALA A 105 16.65 -21.19 20.31
CA ALA A 105 17.62 -20.92 21.36
C ALA A 105 18.87 -21.74 21.06
N PHE A 106 19.99 -21.07 20.77
CA PHE A 106 21.30 -21.74 20.71
C PHE A 106 21.63 -22.28 22.10
N ASN A 107 21.52 -23.59 22.28
CA ASN A 107 21.90 -24.23 23.52
C ASN A 107 23.40 -24.52 23.48
N ARG A 108 24.14 -24.05 24.50
CA ARG A 108 25.61 -24.09 24.53
C ARG A 108 26.19 -25.49 24.76
N ASN A 109 25.35 -26.52 24.81
CA ASN A 109 25.72 -27.91 25.09
C ASN A 109 25.95 -28.77 23.84
N ASP A 110 25.82 -28.23 22.62
CA ASP A 110 26.07 -28.99 21.38
C ASP A 110 27.57 -29.16 21.04
N PHE A 111 28.46 -28.76 21.94
CA PHE A 111 29.91 -28.90 21.81
C PHE A 111 30.53 -29.49 23.08
N TYR A 112 30.17 -30.72 23.44
CA TYR A 112 31.03 -31.63 24.20
C TYR A 112 30.69 -33.08 23.87
#